data_AF-A0A522AVJ1-F1
#
_entry.id   AF-A0A522AVJ1-F1
#
_cell.length_a   1.000
_cell.length_b   1.000
_cell.length_c   1.000
_cell.angle_alpha   90.00
_cell.angle_beta   90.00
_cell.angle_gamma   90.00
#
_symmetry.space_group_name_H-M   'P 1'
#
loop_
_entity.id
_entity.type
_entity.pdbx_description
1 polymer ?
#
loop_
_entity_poly.entity_id
_entity_poly.type
_entity_poly.pdbx_seq_one_letter_code
_entity_poly.pdbx_strand_id
1 'polypeptide(L)'
;AAQTKAMKKVAAPLKLDLAQFRSLAAFAQFASDLDKATRDQLTRGEKLSEVIKQPQYQPMPVENQVAILYAATTGRLDDVPTPRVREFESQFYRFLETERPAILKDLGKGKTLTDELVTALDEAIEAFRVEGFGMDPRETAAKAGKGKKGDDAAKADEAAADEAAPEEGAPEPEAVAEAPAETAAETEAEPEPEAVAEPAKPKAAAKPKAAAKPETKA
;
A
#
# COMPACT_ATOMS: atom_id res chain seq x y z
N ALA A 1 4.98 6.89 19.39
CA ALA A 1 4.68 6.38 18.04
C ALA A 1 5.51 7.16 17.02
N ALA A 2 6.17 6.47 16.09
CA ALA A 2 7.18 7.07 15.19
C ALA A 2 6.63 7.54 13.82
N GLN A 3 5.33 7.41 13.58
CA GLN A 3 4.69 7.78 12.30
C GLN A 3 4.06 9.19 12.36
N THR A 4 4.06 9.90 11.24
CA THR A 4 3.29 11.14 11.08
C THR A 4 1.79 10.84 11.12
N LYS A 5 0.98 11.84 11.47
CA LYS A 5 -0.49 11.67 11.55
C LYS A 5 -1.09 11.29 10.20
N ALA A 6 -0.59 11.88 9.11
CA ALA A 6 -0.99 11.53 7.76
C ALA A 6 -0.68 10.06 7.43
N MET A 7 0.56 9.61 7.69
CA MET A 7 0.94 8.21 7.43
C MET A 7 0.09 7.23 8.23
N LYS A 8 -0.21 7.51 9.50
CA LYS A 8 -1.06 6.64 10.32
C LYS A 8 -2.48 6.49 9.74
N LYS A 9 -3.04 7.56 9.16
CA LYS A 9 -4.38 7.56 8.57
C LYS A 9 -4.47 6.66 7.33
N VAL A 10 -3.43 6.64 6.50
CA VAL A 10 -3.38 5.79 5.29
C VAL A 10 -2.88 4.37 5.57
N ALA A 11 -1.99 4.19 6.54
CA ALA A 11 -1.41 2.88 6.85
C ALA A 11 -2.38 1.95 7.59
N ALA A 12 -3.33 2.50 8.36
CA ALA A 12 -4.34 1.72 9.08
C ALA A 12 -5.25 0.90 8.13
N PRO A 13 -5.93 1.50 7.12
CA PRO A 13 -6.73 0.75 6.16
C PRO A 13 -5.86 -0.18 5.30
N LEU A 14 -4.69 0.28 4.86
CA LEU A 14 -3.77 -0.55 4.05
C LEU A 14 -3.42 -1.89 4.70
N LYS A 15 -3.15 -1.90 6.01
CA LYS A 15 -2.82 -3.14 6.73
C LYS A 15 -4.02 -4.10 6.73
N LEU A 16 -5.22 -3.58 6.91
CA LEU A 16 -6.45 -4.36 6.92
C LEU A 16 -6.74 -4.95 5.53
N ASP A 17 -6.66 -4.12 4.50
CA ASP A 17 -6.93 -4.51 3.11
C ASP A 17 -5.94 -5.59 2.64
N LEU A 18 -4.64 -5.45 2.95
CA LEU A 18 -3.64 -6.46 2.62
C LEU A 18 -3.78 -7.76 3.42
N ALA A 19 -4.33 -7.71 4.63
CA ALA A 19 -4.61 -8.92 5.41
C ALA A 19 -5.79 -9.67 4.78
N GLN A 20 -6.85 -8.97 4.44
CA GLN A 20 -8.01 -9.53 3.74
C GLN A 20 -7.62 -10.09 2.37
N PHE A 21 -6.85 -9.35 1.59
CA PHE A 21 -6.33 -9.80 0.30
C PHE A 21 -5.57 -11.12 0.41
N ARG A 22 -4.66 -11.28 1.38
CA ARG A 22 -3.91 -12.52 1.56
C ARG A 22 -4.82 -13.70 1.88
N SER A 23 -5.84 -13.50 2.71
CA SER A 23 -6.82 -14.57 2.99
C SER A 23 -7.62 -14.93 1.74
N LEU A 24 -8.15 -13.95 1.02
CA LEU A 24 -8.96 -14.18 -0.18
C LEU A 24 -8.16 -14.75 -1.35
N ALA A 25 -6.90 -14.34 -1.52
CA ALA A 25 -6.03 -14.84 -2.58
C ALA A 25 -5.75 -16.35 -2.42
N ALA A 26 -5.62 -16.83 -1.18
CA ALA A 26 -5.49 -18.27 -0.92
C ALA A 26 -6.78 -19.03 -1.28
N PHE A 27 -7.96 -18.48 -0.98
CA PHE A 27 -9.24 -19.11 -1.32
C PHE A 27 -9.56 -19.04 -2.83
N ALA A 28 -9.17 -17.95 -3.49
CA ALA A 28 -9.38 -17.74 -4.92
C ALA A 28 -8.64 -18.77 -5.79
N GLN A 29 -7.58 -19.40 -5.27
CA GLN A 29 -6.88 -20.49 -5.98
C GLN A 29 -7.72 -21.76 -6.09
N PHE A 30 -8.73 -21.94 -5.23
CA PHE A 30 -9.56 -23.15 -5.15
C PHE A 30 -11.02 -22.91 -5.55
N ALA A 31 -11.44 -21.65 -5.71
CA ALA A 31 -12.80 -21.29 -6.07
C ALA A 31 -12.91 -20.99 -7.57
N SER A 32 -13.78 -21.72 -8.28
CA SER A 32 -14.02 -21.54 -9.72
C SER A 32 -14.95 -20.37 -10.05
N ASP A 33 -15.78 -19.94 -9.10
CA ASP A 33 -16.62 -18.76 -9.25
C ASP A 33 -16.53 -17.87 -8.01
N LEU A 34 -16.06 -16.65 -8.23
CA LEU A 34 -15.94 -15.61 -7.22
C LEU A 34 -17.02 -14.57 -7.50
N ASP A 35 -17.74 -14.14 -6.47
CA ASP A 35 -18.67 -13.03 -6.60
C ASP A 35 -17.94 -11.72 -6.93
N LYS A 36 -18.68 -10.70 -7.41
CA LYS A 36 -18.09 -9.43 -7.84
C LYS A 36 -17.34 -8.73 -6.70
N ALA A 37 -17.86 -8.75 -5.48
CA ALA A 37 -17.23 -8.04 -4.37
C ALA A 37 -15.88 -8.67 -4.02
N THR A 38 -15.79 -10.01 -4.04
CA THR A 38 -14.52 -10.71 -3.82
C THR A 38 -13.50 -10.43 -4.93
N ARG A 39 -13.94 -10.34 -6.21
CA ARG A 39 -13.05 -9.95 -7.32
C ARG A 39 -12.52 -8.54 -7.18
N ASP A 40 -13.37 -7.59 -6.77
CA ASP A 40 -12.97 -6.20 -6.57
C ASP A 40 -11.94 -6.09 -5.43
N GLN A 41 -12.13 -6.83 -4.33
CA GLN A 41 -11.18 -6.90 -3.22
C GLN A 41 -9.84 -7.53 -3.61
N LEU A 42 -9.86 -8.60 -4.41
CA LEU A 42 -8.64 -9.20 -4.96
C LEU A 42 -7.89 -8.22 -5.86
N THR A 43 -8.61 -7.57 -6.77
CA THR A 43 -8.03 -6.58 -7.69
C THR A 43 -7.36 -5.45 -6.92
N ARG A 44 -8.03 -4.89 -5.90
CA ARG A 44 -7.46 -3.84 -5.06
C ARG A 44 -6.23 -4.32 -4.30
N GLY A 45 -6.28 -5.53 -3.73
CA GLY A 45 -5.15 -6.12 -3.01
C GLY A 45 -3.93 -6.38 -3.89
N GLU A 46 -4.15 -6.75 -5.16
CA GLU A 46 -3.09 -6.83 -6.17
C GLU A 46 -2.47 -5.46 -6.45
N LYS A 47 -3.28 -4.40 -6.63
CA LYS A 47 -2.74 -3.04 -6.82
C LYS A 47 -1.93 -2.57 -5.61
N LEU A 48 -2.47 -2.77 -4.40
CA LEU A 48 -1.77 -2.41 -3.16
C LEU A 48 -0.43 -3.15 -3.03
N SER A 49 -0.39 -4.42 -3.45
CA SER A 49 0.84 -5.20 -3.45
C SER A 49 1.86 -4.70 -4.47
N GLU A 50 1.43 -4.22 -5.64
CA GLU A 50 2.32 -3.58 -6.62
C GLU A 50 2.84 -2.23 -6.12
N VAL A 51 1.98 -1.40 -5.51
CA VAL A 51 2.33 -0.05 -5.06
C VAL A 51 3.43 -0.03 -4.00
N ILE A 52 3.50 -1.08 -3.18
CA ILE A 52 4.50 -1.18 -2.11
C ILE A 52 5.87 -1.66 -2.67
N LYS A 53 5.94 -2.10 -3.93
CA LYS A 53 7.20 -2.57 -4.53
C LYS A 53 8.08 -1.39 -4.93
N GLN A 54 9.00 -1.04 -4.04
CA GLN A 54 10.00 -0.02 -4.27
C GLN A 54 11.29 -0.60 -4.89
N PRO A 55 11.88 0.05 -5.92
CA PRO A 55 13.19 -0.32 -6.43
C PRO A 55 14.31 0.02 -5.44
N GLN A 56 15.43 -0.72 -5.53
CA GLN A 56 16.59 -0.49 -4.68
C GLN A 56 17.23 0.89 -4.94
N TYR A 57 17.78 1.50 -3.88
CA TYR A 57 18.50 2.79 -3.93
C TYR A 57 17.69 4.02 -4.36
N GLN A 58 16.36 3.92 -4.40
CA GLN A 58 15.48 5.04 -4.71
C GLN A 58 14.59 5.37 -3.51
N PRO A 59 15.11 6.03 -2.45
CA PRO A 59 14.29 6.43 -1.32
C PRO A 59 13.20 7.41 -1.78
N MET A 60 11.96 7.22 -1.30
CA MET A 60 10.85 8.12 -1.60
C MET A 60 10.57 9.05 -0.42
N PRO A 61 10.27 10.34 -0.65
CA PRO A 61 9.88 11.25 0.41
C PRO A 61 8.50 10.86 0.98
N VAL A 62 8.25 11.21 2.23
CA VAL A 62 7.05 10.77 2.98
C VAL A 62 5.77 11.32 2.32
N GLU A 63 5.80 12.54 1.81
CA GLU A 63 4.68 13.15 1.08
C GLU A 63 4.26 12.34 -0.14
N ASN A 64 5.21 11.85 -0.94
CA ASN A 64 4.91 11.04 -2.12
C ASN A 64 4.37 9.66 -1.72
N GLN A 65 4.93 9.07 -0.65
CA GLN A 65 4.42 7.82 -0.08
C GLN A 65 2.97 7.97 0.38
N VAL A 66 2.65 9.03 1.13
CA VAL A 66 1.27 9.25 1.60
C VAL A 66 0.31 9.44 0.43
N ALA A 67 0.70 10.21 -0.59
CA ALA A 67 -0.15 10.48 -1.75
C ALA A 67 -0.50 9.19 -2.52
N ILE A 68 0.48 8.33 -2.81
CA ILE A 68 0.21 7.08 -3.54
C ILE A 68 -0.58 6.08 -2.70
N LEU A 69 -0.26 5.95 -1.41
CA LEU A 69 -0.96 5.03 -0.52
C LEU A 69 -2.41 5.46 -0.31
N TYR A 70 -2.67 6.76 -0.27
CA TYR A 70 -4.02 7.30 -0.25
C TYR A 70 -4.80 6.94 -1.52
N ALA A 71 -4.22 7.14 -2.71
CA ALA A 71 -4.86 6.78 -3.98
C ALA A 71 -5.15 5.27 -4.08
N ALA A 72 -4.25 4.44 -3.57
CA ALA A 72 -4.40 2.98 -3.59
C ALA A 72 -5.47 2.49 -2.61
N THR A 73 -5.51 3.02 -1.39
CA THR A 73 -6.48 2.60 -0.35
C THR A 73 -7.90 3.07 -0.62
N THR A 74 -8.07 4.20 -1.32
CA THR A 74 -9.40 4.72 -1.71
C THR A 74 -9.95 4.07 -3.00
N GLY A 75 -9.19 3.20 -3.66
CA GLY A 75 -9.63 2.49 -4.87
C GLY A 75 -9.52 3.30 -6.16
N ARG A 76 -8.79 4.42 -6.16
CA ARG A 76 -8.58 5.24 -7.37
C ARG A 76 -7.67 4.56 -8.41
N LEU A 77 -7.02 3.47 -8.01
CA LEU A 77 -6.17 2.62 -8.85
C LEU A 77 -6.88 1.35 -9.37
N ASP A 78 -8.13 1.09 -8.97
CA ASP A 78 -8.81 -0.17 -9.28
C ASP A 78 -8.99 -0.35 -10.81
N ASP A 79 -9.18 0.75 -11.54
CA ASP A 79 -9.31 0.77 -13.00
C ASP A 79 -7.97 0.67 -13.77
N VAL A 80 -6.85 0.84 -13.09
CA VAL A 80 -5.51 0.84 -13.71
C VAL A 80 -5.03 -0.60 -13.89
N PRO A 81 -4.65 -1.04 -15.10
CA PRO A 81 -4.05 -2.37 -15.29
C PRO A 81 -2.82 -2.58 -14.40
N THR A 82 -2.71 -3.75 -13.75
CA THR A 82 -1.61 -4.09 -12.82
C THR A 82 -0.22 -3.77 -13.39
N PRO A 83 0.12 -4.10 -14.65
CA PRO A 83 1.46 -3.78 -15.20
C PRO A 83 1.72 -2.27 -15.37
N ARG A 84 0.67 -1.43 -15.40
CA ARG A 84 0.79 0.02 -15.58
C ARG A 84 0.75 0.79 -14.27
N VAL A 85 0.63 0.13 -13.11
CA VAL A 85 0.60 0.80 -11.79
C VAL A 85 1.89 1.57 -11.52
N ARG A 86 3.05 1.02 -11.87
CA ARG A 86 4.34 1.72 -11.73
C ARG A 86 4.48 2.92 -12.65
N GLU A 87 3.94 2.82 -13.86
CA GLU A 87 3.87 3.94 -14.78
C GLU A 87 3.02 5.06 -14.18
N PHE A 88 1.84 4.71 -13.65
CA PHE A 88 0.94 5.62 -12.95
C PHE A 88 1.64 6.32 -11.79
N GLU A 89 2.34 5.59 -10.92
CA GLU A 89 3.10 6.17 -9.80
C GLU A 89 4.10 7.23 -10.26
N SER A 90 4.96 6.87 -11.20
CA SER A 90 6.01 7.75 -11.68
C SER A 90 5.48 9.04 -12.31
N GLN A 91 4.37 8.93 -13.05
CA GLN A 91 3.71 10.08 -13.67
C GLN A 91 2.91 10.90 -12.65
N PHE A 92 2.27 10.25 -11.68
CA PHE A 92 1.51 10.90 -10.61
C PHE A 92 2.42 11.74 -9.72
N TYR A 93 3.62 11.25 -9.39
CA TYR A 93 4.61 12.04 -8.65
C TYR A 93 5.02 13.30 -9.42
N ARG A 94 5.32 13.17 -10.71
CA ARG A 94 5.67 14.32 -11.56
C ARG A 94 4.54 15.33 -11.66
N PHE A 95 3.30 14.85 -11.78
CA PHE A 95 2.11 15.70 -11.80
C PHE A 95 1.96 16.47 -10.48
N LEU A 96 2.06 15.81 -9.33
CA LEU A 96 1.98 16.49 -8.03
C LEU A 96 3.11 17.50 -7.83
N GLU A 97 4.32 17.20 -8.29
CA GLU A 97 5.47 18.11 -8.20
C GLU A 97 5.31 19.35 -9.08
N THR A 98 4.69 19.21 -10.26
CA THR A 98 4.57 20.29 -11.25
C THR A 98 3.30 21.11 -11.05
N GLU A 99 2.15 20.45 -10.95
CA GLU A 99 0.82 21.07 -10.99
C GLU A 99 0.23 21.34 -9.60
N ARG A 100 0.60 20.52 -8.60
CA ARG A 100 0.02 20.58 -7.24
C ARG A 100 1.07 20.54 -6.11
N PRO A 101 2.16 21.32 -6.17
CA PRO A 101 3.24 21.25 -5.17
C PRO A 101 2.79 21.68 -3.77
N ALA A 102 1.69 22.43 -3.66
CA ALA A 102 1.12 22.83 -2.37
C ALA A 102 0.69 21.62 -1.52
N ILE A 103 0.10 20.59 -2.17
CA ILE A 103 -0.33 19.36 -1.50
C ILE A 103 0.87 18.64 -0.89
N LEU A 104 1.95 18.47 -1.66
CA LEU A 104 3.19 17.83 -1.19
C LEU A 104 3.82 18.60 -0.02
N LYS A 105 3.84 19.94 -0.08
CA LYS A 105 4.34 20.79 1.02
C LYS A 105 3.53 20.63 2.30
N ASP A 106 2.21 20.50 2.21
CA ASP A 106 1.37 20.33 3.38
C ASP A 106 1.47 18.92 3.99
N LEU A 107 1.62 17.90 3.15
CA LEU A 107 1.92 16.53 3.58
C LEU A 107 3.29 16.43 4.26
N GLY A 108 4.33 17.04 3.67
CA GLY A 108 5.70 17.05 4.19
C GLY A 108 5.85 17.74 5.55
N LYS A 109 4.98 18.72 5.85
CA LYS A 109 4.90 19.37 7.19
C LYS A 109 4.33 18.45 8.28
N GLY A 110 3.94 17.21 7.95
CA GLY A 110 3.41 16.25 8.91
C GLY A 110 2.03 16.61 9.45
N LYS A 111 1.28 17.48 8.74
CA LYS A 111 -0.10 17.82 9.08
C LYS A 111 -0.97 16.57 8.99
N THR A 112 -2.06 16.55 9.76
CA THR A 112 -3.11 15.54 9.59
C THR A 112 -3.69 15.69 8.18
N LEU A 113 -4.10 14.58 7.55
CA LEU A 113 -5.02 14.61 6.42
C LEU A 113 -6.33 15.23 6.90
N THR A 114 -6.47 16.54 6.73
CA THR A 114 -7.71 17.28 6.95
C THR A 114 -8.65 17.03 5.78
N ASP A 115 -9.94 17.23 6.00
CA ASP A 115 -10.93 17.02 4.94
C ASP A 115 -10.64 17.91 3.71
N GLU A 116 -10.16 19.13 3.92
CA GLU A 116 -9.71 20.02 2.84
C GLU A 116 -8.56 19.43 2.00
N LEU A 117 -7.56 18.82 2.65
CA LEU A 117 -6.44 18.20 1.95
C LEU A 117 -6.86 16.92 1.23
N VAL A 118 -7.80 16.16 1.83
CA VAL A 118 -8.40 14.97 1.22
C VAL A 118 -9.13 15.35 -0.06
N THR A 119 -10.00 16.36 -0.01
CA THR A 119 -10.70 16.86 -1.20
C THR A 119 -9.73 17.34 -2.27
N ALA A 120 -8.70 18.10 -1.89
CA ALA A 120 -7.68 18.55 -2.84
C ALA A 120 -6.88 17.38 -3.47
N LEU A 121 -6.63 16.31 -2.71
CA LEU A 121 -6.00 15.08 -3.19
C LEU A 121 -6.92 14.33 -4.15
N ASP A 122 -8.20 14.17 -3.81
CA ASP A 122 -9.20 13.53 -4.68
C ASP A 122 -9.31 14.27 -6.02
N GLU A 123 -9.45 15.60 -6.00
CA GLU A 123 -9.48 16.43 -7.21
C GLU A 123 -8.19 16.31 -8.02
N ALA A 124 -7.03 16.29 -7.37
CA ALA A 124 -5.74 16.13 -8.05
C ALA A 124 -5.60 14.74 -8.70
N ILE A 125 -6.05 13.69 -8.02
CA ILE A 125 -6.03 12.32 -8.56
C ILE A 125 -6.99 12.22 -9.74
N GLU A 126 -8.21 12.75 -9.63
CA GLU A 126 -9.19 12.73 -10.71
C GLU A 126 -8.70 13.51 -11.93
N ALA A 127 -8.16 14.71 -11.73
CA ALA A 127 -7.54 15.50 -12.80
C ALA A 127 -6.39 14.74 -13.48
N PHE A 128 -5.49 14.14 -12.69
CA PHE A 128 -4.39 13.34 -13.23
C PHE A 128 -4.89 12.13 -14.03
N ARG A 129 -5.93 11.44 -13.55
CA ARG A 129 -6.50 10.28 -14.25
C ARG A 129 -7.06 10.67 -15.62
N VAL A 130 -7.79 11.77 -15.70
CA VAL A 130 -8.43 12.24 -16.94
C VAL A 130 -7.39 12.85 -17.89
N GLU A 131 -6.60 13.80 -17.41
CA GLU A 131 -5.75 14.65 -18.25
C GLU A 131 -4.33 14.11 -18.40
N GLY A 132 -3.78 13.49 -17.35
CA GLY A 132 -2.39 13.05 -17.29
C GLY A 132 -2.16 11.60 -17.74
N PHE A 133 -3.03 10.68 -17.32
CA PHE A 133 -2.88 9.25 -17.60
C PHE A 133 -3.75 8.74 -18.76
N GLY A 134 -4.66 9.59 -19.26
CA GLY A 134 -5.54 9.28 -20.39
C GLY A 134 -6.61 8.24 -20.06
N MET A 135 -7.14 8.28 -18.85
CA MET A 135 -8.16 7.36 -18.37
C MET A 135 -9.47 8.13 -18.14
N ASP A 136 -10.30 8.26 -19.19
CA ASP A 136 -11.62 8.85 -19.07
C ASP A 136 -12.54 7.89 -18.29
N PRO A 137 -13.21 8.35 -17.20
CA PRO A 137 -14.15 7.56 -16.41
C PRO A 137 -15.23 6.86 -17.24
N ARG A 138 -15.56 7.40 -18.42
CA ARG A 138 -16.56 6.83 -19.34
C ARG A 138 -16.02 5.64 -20.14
N GLU A 139 -14.71 5.60 -20.42
CA GLU A 139 -14.09 4.50 -21.18
C GLU A 139 -13.76 3.29 -20.29
N THR A 140 -13.38 3.52 -19.04
CA THR A 140 -13.14 2.45 -18.05
C THR A 140 -14.41 1.67 -17.73
N ALA A 141 -15.55 2.35 -17.57
CA ALA A 141 -16.85 1.70 -17.40
C ALA A 141 -17.26 0.85 -18.62
N ALA A 142 -16.92 1.29 -19.84
CA ALA A 142 -17.21 0.55 -21.08
C ALA A 142 -16.30 -0.69 -21.26
N LYS A 143 -15.05 -0.64 -20.81
CA LYS A 143 -14.13 -1.81 -20.84
C LYS A 143 -14.50 -2.86 -19.79
N ALA A 144 -14.98 -2.46 -18.60
CA ALA A 144 -15.49 -3.39 -17.60
C ALA A 144 -16.69 -4.22 -18.10
N GLY A 145 -17.48 -3.69 -19.05
CA GLY A 145 -18.58 -4.41 -19.70
C GLY A 145 -18.18 -5.34 -20.86
N LYS A 146 -16.97 -5.20 -21.42
CA LYS A 146 -16.53 -5.95 -22.62
C LYS A 146 -15.62 -7.14 -22.34
N GLY A 147 -15.10 -7.31 -21.13
CA GLY A 147 -14.24 -8.44 -20.73
C GLY A 147 -14.97 -9.78 -20.52
N LYS A 148 -16.26 -9.89 -20.86
CA LYS A 148 -17.08 -11.09 -20.62
C LYS A 148 -17.66 -11.64 -21.94
N LYS A 149 -16.81 -12.09 -22.87
CA LYS A 149 -17.24 -12.99 -23.96
C LYS A 149 -16.05 -13.74 -24.59
N GLY A 150 -16.08 -15.07 -24.47
CA GLY A 150 -15.07 -16.05 -24.94
C GLY A 150 -14.27 -16.58 -23.76
N ASP A 151 -14.33 -17.84 -23.34
CA ASP A 151 -14.64 -19.10 -24.00
C ASP A 151 -15.33 -20.04 -22.99
N ASP A 152 -16.46 -20.64 -23.37
CA ASP A 152 -16.70 -22.10 -23.31
C ASP A 152 -18.16 -22.36 -23.69
N ALA A 153 -18.37 -22.65 -24.96
CA ALA A 153 -19.62 -23.15 -25.50
C ALA A 153 -19.29 -24.37 -26.37
N ALA A 154 -19.21 -25.54 -25.76
CA ALA A 154 -19.58 -26.82 -26.38
C ALA A 154 -19.51 -27.96 -25.36
N LYS A 155 -20.66 -28.31 -24.78
CA LYS A 155 -21.35 -29.59 -25.02
C LYS A 155 -22.31 -29.88 -23.85
N ALA A 156 -23.59 -29.64 -24.11
CA ALA A 156 -24.69 -30.25 -23.37
C ALA A 156 -25.24 -31.40 -24.23
N ASP A 157 -25.45 -32.56 -23.64
CA ASP A 157 -26.47 -33.53 -24.07
C ASP A 157 -26.80 -34.48 -22.90
N GLU A 158 -28.11 -34.50 -22.55
CA GLU A 158 -28.95 -35.54 -21.90
C GLU A 158 -28.44 -36.43 -20.74
N ALA A 159 -29.22 -36.84 -19.73
CA ALA A 159 -30.64 -36.73 -19.40
C ALA A 159 -30.87 -37.16 -17.92
N ALA A 160 -32.06 -36.78 -17.41
CA ALA A 160 -32.85 -37.21 -16.25
C ALA A 160 -32.79 -38.73 -15.91
N ALA A 161 -33.19 -39.28 -14.75
CA ALA A 161 -33.95 -38.89 -13.55
C ALA A 161 -33.80 -40.04 -12.49
N ASP A 162 -34.59 -39.97 -11.41
CA ASP A 162 -34.93 -41.03 -10.41
C ASP A 162 -34.01 -41.08 -9.16
N GLU A 163 -34.46 -41.14 -7.89
CA GLU A 163 -35.77 -41.14 -7.25
C GLU A 163 -35.55 -40.87 -5.73
N ALA A 164 -36.59 -40.39 -5.05
CA ALA A 164 -36.99 -40.56 -3.64
C ALA A 164 -35.98 -40.65 -2.45
N ALA A 165 -36.27 -39.82 -1.43
CA ALA A 165 -35.85 -39.91 -0.01
C ALA A 165 -36.46 -41.16 0.72
N PRO A 166 -36.26 -41.47 2.04
CA PRO A 166 -35.73 -40.64 3.14
C PRO A 166 -34.90 -41.34 4.27
N GLU A 167 -34.50 -40.49 5.23
CA GLU A 167 -34.41 -40.68 6.70
C GLU A 167 -33.16 -41.19 7.46
N GLU A 168 -32.96 -40.49 8.58
CA GLU A 168 -32.30 -40.80 9.87
C GLU A 168 -30.77 -40.93 10.01
N GLY A 169 -30.27 -40.25 11.05
CA GLY A 169 -29.10 -40.69 11.82
C GLY A 169 -27.97 -39.67 11.97
N ALA A 170 -28.08 -38.75 12.93
CA ALA A 170 -26.89 -38.15 13.54
C ALA A 170 -26.08 -39.25 14.28
N PRO A 171 -24.75 -39.16 14.28
CA PRO A 171 -24.10 -38.93 15.57
C PRO A 171 -22.92 -37.94 15.53
N GLU A 172 -22.68 -37.38 16.70
CA GLU A 172 -21.64 -36.42 17.12
C GLU A 172 -20.18 -36.92 16.99
N PRO A 173 -19.17 -36.04 17.14
CA PRO A 173 -17.82 -36.25 16.63
C PRO A 173 -16.89 -37.00 17.59
N GLU A 174 -16.11 -37.95 17.07
CA GLU A 174 -15.01 -38.59 17.80
C GLU A 174 -13.73 -37.74 17.77
N ALA A 175 -13.22 -37.51 18.98
CA ALA A 175 -11.87 -37.03 19.25
C ALA A 175 -10.90 -38.22 19.38
N VAL A 176 -9.70 -38.08 18.81
CA VAL A 176 -8.49 -38.84 19.16
C VAL A 176 -7.30 -37.98 18.70
N ALA A 177 -6.50 -37.40 19.62
CA ALA A 177 -5.28 -37.99 20.24
C ALA A 177 -4.13 -38.11 19.21
N GLU A 178 -2.84 -37.87 19.46
CA GLU A 178 -2.01 -37.45 20.58
C GLU A 178 -0.57 -37.43 20.02
N ALA A 179 0.18 -36.31 20.19
CA ALA A 179 1.65 -36.12 20.36
C ALA A 179 2.69 -36.96 19.56
N PRO A 180 4.04 -36.83 19.76
CA PRO A 180 4.83 -35.80 20.44
C PRO A 180 6.07 -35.30 19.62
N ALA A 181 6.75 -34.26 20.10
CA ALA A 181 8.22 -34.23 20.21
C ALA A 181 8.69 -32.94 20.91
N GLU A 182 9.22 -33.12 22.11
CA GLU A 182 9.93 -32.14 22.91
C GLU A 182 11.46 -32.30 22.70
N THR A 183 12.19 -31.23 23.00
CA THR A 183 13.62 -31.15 23.37
C THR A 183 14.68 -31.18 22.26
N ALA A 184 15.41 -30.06 22.12
CA ALA A 184 16.78 -29.94 22.63
C ALA A 184 17.24 -28.49 22.56
N ALA A 185 17.56 -27.92 23.72
CA ALA A 185 18.36 -26.72 23.86
C ALA A 185 19.83 -27.13 23.97
N GLU A 186 20.74 -26.44 23.27
CA GLU A 186 22.09 -26.23 23.77
C GLU A 186 22.66 -24.91 23.22
N THR A 187 23.57 -24.37 24.03
CA THR A 187 24.03 -23.00 24.19
C THR A 187 25.36 -22.80 23.48
N GLU A 188 25.68 -21.59 23.00
CA GLU A 188 27.02 -20.97 22.82
C GLU A 188 26.87 -19.84 21.79
N ALA A 189 27.52 -18.67 21.82
CA ALA A 189 28.30 -17.89 22.76
C ALA A 189 28.44 -16.52 22.05
N GLU A 190 28.24 -15.41 22.76
CA GLU A 190 28.66 -14.09 22.27
C GLU A 190 30.18 -14.05 22.12
N PRO A 191 30.69 -13.19 21.22
CA PRO A 191 31.52 -12.12 21.80
C PRO A 191 31.15 -10.70 21.33
N GLU A 192 31.46 -9.80 22.24
CA GLU A 192 31.27 -8.35 22.32
C GLU A 192 31.81 -7.49 21.15
N PRO A 193 31.47 -6.17 21.12
CA PRO A 193 31.54 -5.32 19.94
C PRO A 193 32.87 -4.57 19.77
N GLU A 194 33.40 -4.52 18.54
CA GLU A 194 34.50 -3.60 18.21
C GLU A 194 33.99 -2.17 18.01
N ALA A 195 34.48 -1.31 18.89
CA ALA A 195 34.38 0.13 18.84
C ALA A 195 35.15 0.72 17.64
N VAL A 196 34.52 1.63 16.89
CA VAL A 196 35.26 2.63 16.10
C VAL A 196 34.76 4.02 16.48
N ALA A 197 35.52 4.58 17.42
CA ALA A 197 35.85 5.97 17.67
C ALA A 197 35.04 7.08 16.96
N GLU A 198 34.29 7.81 17.78
CA GLU A 198 34.12 9.26 17.68
C GLU A 198 35.48 9.97 17.57
N PRO A 199 35.59 11.05 16.77
CA PRO A 199 36.40 12.17 17.20
C PRO A 199 35.54 13.43 17.40
N ALA A 200 35.31 13.71 18.68
CA ALA A 200 35.40 14.98 19.37
C ALA A 200 35.15 16.26 18.54
N LYS A 201 34.07 16.95 18.92
CA LYS A 201 34.01 18.42 18.87
C LYS A 201 35.15 19.01 19.73
N PRO A 202 35.93 19.99 19.25
CA PRO A 202 36.63 20.88 20.16
C PRO A 202 35.70 22.03 20.59
N LYS A 203 35.51 22.12 21.91
CA LYS A 203 34.99 23.29 22.63
C LYS A 203 35.86 24.53 22.35
N ALA A 204 35.17 25.66 22.22
CA ALA A 204 35.52 27.00 22.70
C ALA A 204 37.00 27.36 22.97
N ALA A 205 37.52 28.29 22.16
CA ALA A 205 38.54 29.27 22.56
C ALA A 205 37.99 30.65 22.16
N ALA A 206 37.49 31.42 23.11
CA ALA A 206 38.22 32.50 23.77
C ALA A 206 38.47 33.71 22.85
N LYS A 207 37.66 34.75 23.03
CA LYS A 207 38.00 36.14 22.68
C LYS A 207 39.32 36.53 23.34
N PRO A 208 40.18 37.29 22.65
CA PRO A 208 40.95 38.34 23.29
C PRO A 208 40.27 39.69 23.03
N LYS A 209 39.97 40.37 24.13
CA LYS A 209 39.51 41.75 24.19
C LYS A 209 40.71 42.53 24.75
N ALA A 210 41.39 43.36 23.95
CA ALA A 210 42.16 44.50 24.48
C ALA A 210 42.68 45.43 23.37
N ALA A 211 42.33 46.72 23.53
CA ALA A 211 43.07 47.95 23.19
C ALA A 211 43.32 48.28 21.69
N ALA A 212 43.22 49.51 21.18
CA ALA A 212 43.11 50.84 21.78
C ALA A 212 42.35 51.83 20.84
N LYS A 213 41.84 52.91 21.45
CA LYS A 213 41.21 54.13 20.88
C LYS A 213 42.24 55.02 20.11
N PRO A 214 41.98 56.32 19.80
CA PRO A 214 40.92 56.97 19.01
C PRO A 214 41.48 58.05 18.04
N GLU A 215 40.94 58.29 16.83
CA GLU A 215 41.15 59.56 16.10
C GLU A 215 39.89 59.90 15.28
N THR A 216 39.04 60.81 15.75
CA THR A 216 39.00 62.28 15.52
C THR A 216 38.52 62.71 14.13
N LYS A 217 37.22 63.04 14.10
CA LYS A 217 36.61 64.27 13.55
C LYS A 217 37.54 65.21 12.73
N ALA A 218 37.25 65.34 11.45
CA ALA A 218 37.13 66.61 10.71
C ALA A 218 36.38 66.34 9.40
#